data_AF-A0A1A8JQZ2-F1
#
_entry.id   AF-A0A1A8JQZ2-F1
#
_cell.length_a   1.000
_cell.length_b   1.000
_cell.length_c   1.000
_cell.angle_alpha   90.00
_cell.angle_beta   90.00
_cell.angle_gamma   90.00
#
_symmetry.space_group_name_H-M   'P 1'
#
loop_
_entity.id
_entity.type
_entity.pdbx_description
1 polymer ?
#
loop_
_entity_poly.entity_id
_entity_poly.type
_entity_poly.pdbx_seq_one_letter_code
_entity_poly.pdbx_strand_id
1 'polypeptide(L)'
;SIFQHENNSIDTGQVDIGKKVAQSVPPGVFWRSQLNMDQPRFIKFNVSVQKSALIGVYGRKGLAPSHTQYNFVELLDGSRLIAKEHWMQSESD
;
A
#
# COMPACT_ATOMS: atom_id res chain seq x y z
N SER A 1 25.91 13.81 17.19
CA SER A 1 25.63 12.37 16.98
C SER A 1 24.92 12.22 15.65
N ILE A 2 25.50 11.44 14.74
CA ILE A 2 24.96 11.21 13.41
C ILE A 2 23.74 10.30 13.59
N PHE A 3 22.54 10.78 13.21
CA PHE A 3 21.31 10.00 13.29
C PHE A 3 21.42 8.78 12.38
N GLN A 4 21.74 7.62 12.98
CA GLN A 4 21.53 6.33 12.33
C GLN A 4 20.03 6.22 12.07
N HIS A 5 19.64 6.26 10.79
CA HIS A 5 18.29 5.99 10.33
C HIS A 5 18.00 4.52 10.63
N GLU A 6 17.52 4.23 11.84
CA GLU A 6 16.97 2.91 12.15
C GLU A 6 15.92 2.60 11.10
N ASN A 7 16.05 1.43 10.50
CA ASN A 7 15.23 0.93 9.41
C ASN A 7 13.75 0.86 9.85
N ASN A 8 13.03 1.97 9.72
CA ASN A 8 11.67 2.15 10.23
C ASN A 8 10.64 1.50 9.30
N SER A 9 10.84 0.21 9.01
CA SER A 9 10.00 -0.56 8.12
C SER A 9 9.54 -1.89 8.73
N ILE A 10 8.27 -2.19 8.54
CA ILE A 10 7.64 -3.48 8.84
C ILE A 10 7.69 -4.29 7.55
N ASP A 11 8.36 -5.44 7.57
CA ASP A 11 8.45 -6.32 6.42
C ASP A 11 7.58 -7.56 6.63
N THR A 12 6.56 -7.71 5.78
CA THR A 12 5.71 -8.90 5.76
C THR A 12 6.27 -10.03 4.89
N GLY A 13 7.36 -9.77 4.16
CA GLY A 13 8.00 -10.74 3.29
C GLY A 13 7.15 -11.05 2.05
N GLN A 14 7.17 -12.32 1.64
CA GLN A 14 6.44 -12.79 0.47
C GLN A 14 4.96 -12.97 0.79
N VAL A 15 4.12 -12.41 -0.09
CA VAL A 15 2.67 -12.56 -0.04
C VAL A 15 2.21 -13.25 -1.32
N ASP A 16 1.29 -14.20 -1.20
CA ASP A 16 0.71 -14.85 -2.38
C ASP A 16 -0.43 -14.02 -2.97
N ILE A 17 -0.61 -14.10 -4.29
CA ILE A 17 -1.71 -13.44 -4.99
C ILE A 17 -3.05 -13.97 -4.45
N GLY A 18 -3.98 -13.05 -4.18
CA GLY A 18 -5.30 -13.38 -3.65
C GLY A 18 -5.35 -13.50 -2.13
N LYS A 19 -4.22 -13.42 -1.43
CA LYS A 19 -4.20 -13.32 0.04
C LYS A 19 -4.52 -11.90 0.49
N LYS A 20 -5.30 -11.80 1.57
CA LYS A 20 -5.54 -10.56 2.28
C LYS A 20 -4.52 -10.42 3.40
N VAL A 21 -3.85 -9.28 3.46
CA VAL A 21 -2.92 -8.92 4.53
C VAL A 21 -3.39 -7.65 5.21
N ALA A 22 -3.19 -7.57 6.52
CA ALA A 22 -3.54 -6.40 7.33
C ALA A 22 -2.39 -6.10 8.29
N GLN A 23 -1.99 -4.84 8.35
CA GLN A 23 -0.89 -4.38 9.19
C GLN A 23 -1.24 -3.01 9.78
N SER A 24 -1.03 -2.85 11.08
CA SER A 24 -1.04 -1.52 11.70
C SER A 24 0.30 -0.85 11.41
N VAL A 25 0.25 0.30 10.75
CA VAL A 25 1.45 1.05 10.32
C VAL A 25 1.46 2.40 11.04
N PRO A 26 2.41 2.64 11.95
CA PRO A 26 2.54 3.94 12.61
C PRO A 26 2.94 5.06 11.63
N PRO A 27 2.68 6.34 11.96
CA PRO A 27 3.14 7.46 11.15
C PRO A 27 4.66 7.43 10.95
N GLY A 28 5.11 7.67 9.71
CA GLY A 28 6.54 7.67 9.36
C GLY A 28 7.19 6.28 9.29
N VAL A 29 6.40 5.20 9.43
CA VAL A 29 6.84 3.81 9.24
C VAL A 29 6.42 3.31 7.87
N PHE A 30 7.27 2.51 7.24
CA PHE A 30 6.95 1.86 5.98
C PHE A 30 6.45 0.45 6.20
N TRP A 31 5.49 0.00 5.39
CA TRP A 31 5.12 -1.40 5.30
C TRP A 31 5.52 -1.94 3.94
N ARG A 32 6.30 -3.03 3.95
CA ARG A 32 6.84 -3.66 2.75
C ARG A 32 6.33 -5.09 2.63
N SER A 33 5.97 -5.45 1.41
CA SER A 33 5.59 -6.78 1.00
C SER A 33 6.14 -7.05 -0.39
N GLN A 34 6.48 -8.29 -0.66
CA GLN A 34 6.95 -8.76 -1.96
C GLN A 34 5.93 -9.73 -2.53
N LEU A 35 5.69 -9.63 -3.84
CA LEU A 35 4.79 -10.51 -4.58
C LEU A 35 5.58 -11.18 -5.69
N ASN A 36 5.56 -12.51 -5.73
CA ASN A 36 6.16 -13.27 -6.82
C ASN A 36 5.09 -13.61 -7.89
N MET A 37 5.49 -13.52 -9.15
CA MET A 37 4.65 -13.81 -10.31
C MET A 37 5.43 -14.67 -11.31
N ASP A 38 4.97 -15.89 -11.54
CA ASP A 38 5.60 -16.80 -12.50
C ASP A 38 5.38 -16.36 -13.96
N GLN A 39 4.26 -15.68 -14.24
CA GLN A 39 3.93 -15.15 -15.56
C GLN A 39 3.41 -13.70 -15.50
N PRO A 40 3.65 -12.88 -16.54
CA PRO A 40 3.14 -11.52 -16.60
C PRO A 40 1.61 -11.50 -16.61
N ARG A 41 1.00 -10.80 -15.65
CA ARG A 41 -0.46 -10.61 -15.55
C ARG A 41 -0.78 -9.24 -14.97
N PHE A 42 -2.00 -8.78 -15.21
CA PHE A 42 -2.54 -7.63 -14.48
C PHE A 42 -2.88 -8.04 -13.05
N ILE A 43 -2.43 -7.24 -12.07
CA ILE A 43 -2.82 -7.40 -10.66
C ILE A 43 -3.71 -6.23 -10.28
N LYS A 44 -4.84 -6.54 -9.64
CA LYS A 44 -5.67 -5.56 -8.95
C LYS A 44 -5.40 -5.63 -7.46
N PHE A 45 -5.07 -4.49 -6.86
CA PHE A 45 -4.98 -4.35 -5.41
C PHE A 45 -6.31 -3.84 -4.87
N ASN A 46 -6.88 -4.57 -3.92
CA ASN A 46 -8.00 -4.08 -3.12
C ASN A 46 -7.43 -3.57 -1.80
N VAL A 47 -7.49 -2.25 -1.59
CA VAL A 47 -6.90 -1.60 -0.42
C VAL A 47 -8.02 -0.99 0.41
N SER A 48 -7.98 -1.22 1.72
CA SER A 48 -8.84 -0.55 2.70
C SER A 48 -7.96 0.25 3.64
N VAL A 49 -8.32 1.51 3.87
CA VAL A 49 -7.57 2.42 4.75
C VAL A 49 -8.51 3.03 5.80
N GLN A 50 -7.96 3.41 6.95
CA GLN A 50 -8.75 4.08 7.99
C GLN A 50 -9.10 5.51 7.56
N LYS A 51 -10.24 6.05 8.03
CA LYS A 51 -10.75 7.38 7.65
C LYS A 51 -9.74 8.51 7.81
N SER A 52 -8.92 8.48 8.85
CA SER A 52 -7.94 9.52 9.16
C SER A 52 -6.55 9.26 8.55
N ALA A 53 -6.40 8.20 7.75
CA ALA A 53 -5.12 7.81 7.18
C ALA A 53 -4.88 8.48 5.83
N LEU A 54 -3.68 9.02 5.66
CA LEU A 54 -3.13 9.42 4.36
C LEU A 54 -1.95 8.50 4.05
N ILE A 55 -2.07 7.67 3.02
CA ILE A 55 -1.11 6.61 2.71
C ILE A 55 -0.69 6.71 1.24
N GLY A 56 0.60 6.56 0.99
CA GLY A 56 1.13 6.33 -0.35
C GLY A 56 1.36 4.84 -0.58
N VAL A 57 0.76 4.28 -1.63
CA VAL A 57 1.03 2.92 -2.10
C VAL A 57 1.87 3.01 -3.36
N TYR A 58 3.06 2.42 -3.34
CA TYR A 58 3.95 2.40 -4.49
C TYR A 58 4.58 1.02 -4.66
N GLY A 59 4.97 0.70 -5.89
CA GLY A 59 5.57 -0.59 -6.19
C GLY A 59 6.64 -0.50 -7.27
N ARG A 60 7.53 -1.49 -7.26
CA ARG A 60 8.63 -1.62 -8.22
C ARG A 60 8.71 -3.06 -8.70
N LYS A 61 8.82 -3.25 -10.01
CA LYS A 61 8.98 -4.57 -10.63
C LYS A 61 10.47 -4.93 -10.68
N GLY A 62 10.82 -6.11 -10.16
CA GLY A 62 12.15 -6.71 -10.30
C GLY A 62 13.27 -6.06 -9.50
N LEU A 63 12.96 -5.09 -8.64
CA LEU A 63 13.92 -4.41 -7.76
C LEU A 63 13.26 -4.20 -6.40
N ALA A 64 14.07 -4.14 -5.33
CA ALA A 64 13.57 -3.76 -4.02
C ALA A 64 12.88 -2.38 -4.09
N PRO A 65 11.73 -2.19 -3.43
CA PRO A 65 11.06 -0.89 -3.38
C PRO A 65 11.98 0.16 -2.76
N SER A 66 12.07 1.33 -3.37
CA SER A 66 12.83 2.48 -2.85
C SER A 66 11.93 3.72 -2.74
N HIS A 67 12.29 4.66 -1.86
CA HIS A 67 11.45 5.84 -1.57
C HIS A 67 11.30 6.82 -2.74
N THR A 68 12.20 6.81 -3.72
CA THR A 68 12.26 7.83 -4.80
C THR A 68 12.03 7.26 -6.19
N GLN A 69 11.99 5.94 -6.35
CA GLN A 69 11.86 5.30 -7.66
C GLN A 69 10.80 4.20 -7.61
N TYR A 70 9.67 4.48 -8.26
CA TYR A 70 8.52 3.59 -8.34
C TYR A 70 8.05 3.44 -9.80
N ASN A 71 7.50 2.27 -10.14
CA ASN A 71 6.84 2.07 -11.44
C ASN A 71 5.40 2.57 -11.42
N PHE A 72 4.77 2.58 -10.25
CA PHE A 72 3.45 3.15 -10.02
C PHE A 72 3.38 3.69 -8.59
N VAL A 73 2.51 4.69 -8.41
CA VAL A 73 2.17 5.25 -7.11
C VAL A 73 0.70 5.64 -7.10
N GLU A 74 0.04 5.40 -5.97
CA GLU A 74 -1.32 5.80 -5.68
C GLU A 74 -1.33 6.48 -4.31
N LEU A 75 -1.95 7.65 -4.19
CA LEU A 75 -2.13 8.34 -2.91
C LEU A 75 -3.57 8.13 -2.43
N LEU A 76 -3.71 7.53 -1.26
CA LEU A 76 -4.98 7.17 -0.66
C LEU A 76 -5.25 8.08 0.54
N ASP A 77 -6.30 8.89 0.43
CA ASP A 77 -6.85 9.69 1.53
C ASP A 77 -8.12 9.01 2.04
N GLY A 78 -8.03 8.40 3.22
CA GLY A 78 -9.13 7.64 3.82
C GLY A 78 -10.39 8.47 4.05
N SER A 79 -10.27 9.79 4.21
CA SER A 79 -11.44 10.66 4.41
C SER A 79 -12.25 10.78 3.11
N ARG A 80 -11.56 10.77 1.98
CA ARG A 80 -12.14 10.86 0.63
C ARG A 80 -12.62 9.51 0.11
N LEU A 81 -11.91 8.44 0.43
CA LEU A 81 -12.28 7.09 -0.02
C LEU A 81 -13.62 6.65 0.55
N ILE A 82 -13.85 6.87 1.84
CA ILE A 82 -15.13 6.54 2.49
C ILE A 82 -16.26 7.43 1.97
N ALA A 83 -15.98 8.71 1.70
CA ALA A 83 -16.96 9.59 1.09
C ALA A 83 -17.35 9.10 -0.30
N LYS A 84 -16.38 8.69 -1.12
CA LYS A 84 -16.62 8.12 -2.46
C LYS A 84 -17.43 6.83 -2.41
N GLU A 85 -17.13 5.92 -1.47
CA GLU A 85 -17.91 4.70 -1.26
C GLU A 85 -19.37 5.02 -0.92
N HIS A 86 -19.61 5.96 -0.02
CA HIS A 86 -20.98 6.38 0.35
C HIS A 86 -21.77 6.91 -0.86
N TRP A 87 -21.17 7.77 -1.68
CA TRP A 87 -21.83 8.32 -2.87
C TRP A 87 -22.12 7.26 -3.92
N MET A 88 -21.19 6.34 -4.17
CA MET A 88 -21.40 5.24 -5.12
C MET A 88 -22.50 4.27 -4.65
N GLN A 89 -22.67 4.10 -3.33
CA GLN A 89 -23.72 3.27 -2.75
C GLN A 89 -25.10 3.92 -2.90
N SER A 90 -25.22 5.24 -2.72
CA SER A 90 -26.49 5.98 -2.89
C SER A 90 -26.97 6.09 -4.33
N GLU A 91 -26.07 5.88 -5.31
CA GLU A 91 -26.37 5.96 -6.75
C GLU A 91 -26.70 4.58 -7.35
N SER A 92 -26.63 3.54 -6.53
CA SER A 92 -26.97 2.15 -6.87
C SER A 92 -28.36 1.73 -6.37
N ASP A 93 -29.06 2.62 -5.66
CA ASP A 93 -30.45 2.51 -5.19
C ASP A 93 -31.39 3.34 -6.10
#